data_AF-C0ST18-F1
#
_entry.id   AF-C0ST18-F1
#
_cell.length_a   1.000
_cell.length_b   1.000
_cell.length_c   1.000
_cell.angle_alpha   90.00
_cell.angle_beta   90.00
_cell.angle_gamma   90.00
#
_symmetry.space_group_name_H-M   'P 1'
#
loop_
_entity.id
_entity.type
_entity.pdbx_description
1 polymer ?
#
loop_
_entity_poly.entity_id
_entity_poly.type
_entity_poly.pdbx_seq_one_letter_code
_entity_poly.pdbx_strand_id
1 'polypeptide(L)'
;IWDPHFGQPAVDAFTRGGASGPVNIATSGVYQWWYTIGLRTNQELFTGSVFLALLSATFLFAGWLHLQPSFQPSLSWFKDAESRLNHHLAGLFGVSSLAWTGHLVHVAIPESRGQHVGWDNFLSVLPHPQGLTPFWTGNWAAYAQNPDTANHIFGTSQGAGQAILTFLGGFHPQTQSLWLTDMAHHHLAIAVIFIVAGHQYRTNFGIGHRLQAIVDAHVPPSGNLGAGHKGLFDTVNNSLHFQLGLALASVGTITSLVAQHTYSLPPYAYLAIDFTTQAALYTHHQYIAGFIMCGAFAHGAIFFIRDYDPEQNKGNVLARILDHKEAIISHLSWVSLFLGFHTLGLYVHNDVVQAFGTPEKQILIEPVFAQWIQASHGKALYGFDILLSSSSSAAFSAGQSLWLPGWLDAINNSQNSLFLTIGPGDFLVHHAIALGLHTTTLILVKGALDARGSKLMPDKKDFG
;
A
#
# COMPACT_ATOMS: atom_id res chain seq x y z
N ILE A 1 -6.98 -10.80 -30.93
CA ILE A 1 -7.86 -9.70 -31.35
C ILE A 1 -8.74 -10.25 -32.45
N TRP A 2 -10.05 -10.14 -32.28
CA TRP A 2 -11.00 -10.51 -33.31
C TRP A 2 -11.81 -9.26 -33.63
N ASP A 3 -11.39 -8.53 -34.67
CA ASP A 3 -12.07 -7.33 -35.16
C ASP A 3 -12.22 -7.44 -36.69
N PRO A 4 -13.44 -7.66 -37.20
CA PRO A 4 -13.67 -7.84 -38.63
C PRO A 4 -13.38 -6.59 -39.47
N HIS A 5 -13.17 -5.43 -38.84
CA HIS A 5 -12.84 -4.18 -39.55
C HIS A 5 -11.34 -4.01 -39.80
N PHE A 6 -10.49 -4.88 -39.24
CA PHE A 6 -9.05 -4.82 -39.48
C PHE A 6 -8.74 -5.14 -40.95
N GLY A 7 -8.12 -4.19 -41.64
CA GLY A 7 -7.45 -4.48 -42.89
C GLY A 7 -6.23 -5.38 -42.67
N GLN A 8 -5.79 -6.10 -43.70
CA GLN A 8 -4.62 -6.99 -43.62
C GLN A 8 -3.37 -6.34 -43.00
N PRO A 9 -3.00 -5.08 -43.32
CA PRO A 9 -1.84 -4.45 -42.69
C PRO A 9 -1.95 -4.33 -41.17
N ALA A 10 -3.17 -4.12 -40.63
CA ALA A 10 -3.39 -4.07 -39.19
C ALA A 10 -3.30 -5.48 -38.58
N VAL A 11 -3.84 -6.50 -39.25
CA VAL A 11 -3.68 -7.90 -38.84
C VAL A 11 -2.19 -8.24 -38.71
N ASP A 12 -1.39 -7.89 -39.71
CA ASP A 12 0.05 -8.16 -39.71
C ASP A 12 0.78 -7.39 -38.60
N ALA A 13 0.48 -6.11 -38.42
CA ALA A 13 1.11 -5.27 -37.39
C ALA A 13 0.81 -5.75 -35.95
N PHE A 14 -0.39 -6.26 -35.71
CA PHE A 14 -0.78 -6.79 -34.40
C PHE A 14 -0.43 -8.27 -34.20
N THR A 15 -0.01 -8.98 -35.24
CA THR A 15 0.49 -10.36 -35.13
C THR A 15 1.96 -10.32 -34.71
N ARG A 16 2.19 -10.33 -33.41
CA ARG A 16 3.50 -10.10 -32.78
C ARG A 16 3.70 -10.97 -31.55
N GLY A 17 4.91 -10.97 -31.00
CA GLY A 17 5.23 -11.76 -29.80
C GLY A 17 5.19 -13.27 -30.03
N GLY A 18 5.45 -13.72 -31.27
CA GLY A 18 5.43 -15.14 -31.65
C GLY A 18 4.02 -15.74 -31.82
N ALA A 19 2.96 -14.94 -31.69
CA ALA A 19 1.59 -15.40 -31.93
C ALA A 19 1.33 -15.62 -33.43
N SER A 20 0.44 -16.58 -33.75
CA SER A 20 -0.01 -16.85 -35.12
C SER A 20 -1.16 -15.94 -35.59
N GLY A 21 -1.55 -14.96 -34.78
CA GLY A 21 -2.58 -13.99 -35.13
C GLY A 21 -2.53 -12.73 -34.25
N PRO A 22 -3.41 -11.74 -34.50
CA PRO A 22 -3.38 -10.45 -33.84
C PRO A 22 -3.56 -10.53 -32.32
N VAL A 23 -2.69 -9.87 -31.53
CA VAL A 23 -2.73 -9.87 -30.05
C VAL A 23 -2.46 -8.51 -29.43
N ASN A 24 -2.96 -8.32 -28.20
CA ASN A 24 -2.58 -7.21 -27.33
C ASN A 24 -1.44 -7.67 -26.43
N ILE A 25 -0.43 -6.81 -26.28
CA ILE A 25 0.62 -7.02 -25.28
C ILE A 25 0.07 -6.59 -23.93
N ALA A 26 0.11 -7.49 -22.94
CA ALA A 26 -0.34 -7.19 -21.60
C ALA A 26 0.68 -6.29 -20.89
N THR A 27 0.19 -5.21 -20.26
CA THR A 27 0.99 -4.27 -19.46
C THR A 27 0.53 -4.22 -18.00
N SER A 28 -0.23 -5.22 -17.57
CA SER A 28 -0.86 -5.30 -16.25
C SER A 28 -0.01 -5.99 -15.18
N GLY A 29 1.10 -6.62 -15.55
CA GLY A 29 1.99 -7.33 -14.61
C GLY A 29 1.51 -8.72 -14.17
N VAL A 30 0.38 -9.21 -14.71
CA VAL A 30 -0.19 -10.50 -14.28
C VAL A 30 0.71 -11.69 -14.58
N TYR A 31 1.51 -11.64 -15.65
CA TYR A 31 2.48 -12.70 -15.96
C TYR A 31 3.58 -12.77 -14.90
N GLN A 32 4.17 -11.63 -14.53
CA GLN A 32 5.20 -11.54 -13.49
C GLN A 32 4.65 -11.99 -12.14
N TRP A 33 3.45 -11.54 -11.77
CA TRP A 33 2.80 -11.95 -10.52
C TRP A 33 2.55 -13.46 -10.47
N TRP A 34 1.83 -14.01 -11.46
CA TRP A 34 1.49 -15.43 -11.51
C TRP A 34 2.72 -16.34 -11.56
N TYR A 35 3.74 -15.95 -12.33
CA TYR A 35 5.01 -16.66 -12.37
C TYR A 35 5.71 -16.65 -11.00
N THR A 36 5.72 -15.50 -10.32
CA THR A 36 6.36 -15.38 -9.00
C THR A 36 5.69 -16.26 -7.95
N ILE A 37 4.36 -16.39 -7.99
CA ILE A 37 3.60 -17.19 -7.02
C ILE A 37 3.51 -18.68 -7.36
N GLY A 38 4.20 -19.14 -8.40
CA GLY A 38 4.36 -20.57 -8.71
C GLY A 38 3.53 -21.12 -9.86
N LEU A 39 2.76 -20.29 -10.60
CA LEU A 39 2.03 -20.77 -11.78
C LEU A 39 2.99 -20.96 -12.96
N ARG A 40 2.90 -22.10 -13.65
CA ARG A 40 3.81 -22.51 -14.73
C ARG A 40 3.09 -22.89 -16.02
N THR A 41 1.82 -23.31 -15.94
CA THR A 41 1.09 -23.87 -17.08
C THR A 41 -0.27 -23.20 -17.31
N ASN A 42 -0.75 -23.28 -18.56
CA ASN A 42 -2.10 -22.80 -18.91
C ASN A 42 -3.21 -23.56 -18.16
N GLN A 43 -2.97 -24.83 -17.81
CA GLN A 43 -3.94 -25.63 -17.08
C GLN A 43 -4.15 -25.11 -15.66
N GLU A 44 -3.09 -24.64 -15.00
CA GLU A 44 -3.19 -24.03 -13.67
C GLU A 44 -3.94 -22.70 -13.72
N LEU A 45 -3.67 -21.87 -14.73
CA LEU A 45 -4.41 -20.63 -14.98
C LEU A 45 -5.90 -20.92 -15.25
N PHE A 46 -6.19 -21.93 -16.06
CA PHE A 46 -7.56 -22.35 -16.35
C PHE A 46 -8.27 -22.80 -15.08
N THR A 47 -7.64 -23.66 -14.28
CA THR A 47 -8.18 -24.16 -13.01
C THR A 47 -8.44 -23.02 -12.03
N GLY A 48 -7.52 -22.06 -11.92
CA GLY A 48 -7.70 -20.86 -11.13
C GLY A 48 -8.87 -20.00 -11.60
N SER A 49 -9.06 -19.85 -12.91
CA SER A 49 -10.20 -19.07 -13.45
C SER A 49 -11.55 -19.73 -13.16
N VAL A 50 -11.64 -21.06 -13.27
CA VAL A 50 -12.84 -21.82 -12.89
C VAL A 50 -13.12 -21.70 -11.39
N PHE A 51 -12.08 -21.80 -10.55
CA PHE A 51 -12.21 -21.61 -9.11
C PHE A 51 -12.77 -20.22 -8.76
N LEU A 52 -12.23 -19.15 -9.37
CA LEU A 52 -12.73 -17.78 -9.15
C LEU A 52 -14.17 -17.59 -9.65
N ALA A 53 -14.57 -18.25 -10.74
CA ALA A 53 -15.94 -18.22 -11.22
C ALA A 53 -16.91 -18.90 -10.23
N LEU A 54 -16.54 -20.06 -9.67
CA LEU A 54 -17.32 -20.75 -8.64
C LEU A 54 -17.39 -19.93 -7.34
N LEU A 55 -16.29 -19.29 -6.95
CA LEU A 55 -16.25 -18.42 -5.78
C LEU A 55 -17.15 -17.19 -5.98
N SER A 56 -17.12 -16.57 -7.16
CA SER A 56 -18.02 -15.47 -7.50
C SER A 56 -19.50 -15.89 -7.45
N ALA A 57 -19.84 -17.05 -8.01
CA ALA A 57 -21.20 -17.61 -7.92
C ALA A 57 -21.61 -17.86 -6.45
N THR A 58 -20.69 -18.34 -5.61
CA THR A 58 -20.92 -18.54 -4.19
C THR A 58 -21.20 -17.21 -3.46
N PHE A 59 -20.45 -16.15 -3.74
CA PHE A 59 -20.69 -14.83 -3.16
C PHE A 59 -22.01 -14.20 -3.63
N LEU A 60 -22.38 -14.37 -4.90
CA LEU A 60 -23.69 -13.92 -5.41
C LEU A 60 -24.83 -14.66 -4.71
N PHE A 61 -24.70 -15.98 -4.54
CA PHE A 61 -25.67 -16.77 -3.80
C PHE A 61 -25.74 -16.36 -2.33
N ALA A 62 -24.60 -16.12 -1.66
CA ALA A 62 -24.57 -15.63 -0.29
C ALA A 62 -25.24 -14.26 -0.15
N GLY A 63 -25.04 -13.37 -1.12
CA GLY A 63 -25.73 -12.07 -1.19
C GLY A 63 -27.24 -12.23 -1.31
N TRP A 64 -27.72 -13.10 -2.21
CA TRP A 64 -29.14 -13.43 -2.31
C TRP A 64 -29.69 -14.08 -1.03
N LEU A 65 -28.92 -14.98 -0.41
CA LEU A 65 -29.30 -15.72 0.80
C LEU A 65 -29.52 -14.76 1.96
N HIS A 66 -28.59 -13.81 2.18
CA HIS A 66 -28.69 -12.82 3.26
C HIS A 66 -29.76 -11.73 3.04
N LEU A 67 -30.43 -11.74 1.88
CA LEU A 67 -31.65 -10.96 1.65
C LEU A 67 -32.93 -11.75 1.95
N GLN A 68 -32.84 -13.08 2.18
CA GLN A 68 -34.00 -13.88 2.53
C GLN A 68 -34.44 -13.60 3.98
N PRO A 69 -35.75 -13.57 4.28
CA PRO A 69 -36.27 -13.18 5.59
C PRO A 69 -35.67 -13.94 6.78
N SER A 70 -35.34 -15.23 6.59
CA SER A 70 -34.76 -16.08 7.65
C SER A 70 -33.27 -15.83 7.92
N PHE A 71 -32.56 -15.18 6.98
CA PHE A 71 -31.10 -15.00 7.04
C PHE A 71 -30.68 -13.53 7.01
N GLN A 72 -31.64 -12.60 7.02
CA GLN A 72 -31.39 -11.17 7.05
C GLN A 72 -30.77 -10.76 8.39
N PRO A 73 -29.53 -10.21 8.41
CA PRO A 73 -28.90 -9.79 9.65
C PRO A 73 -29.64 -8.60 10.29
N SER A 74 -29.69 -8.58 11.62
CA SER A 74 -30.29 -7.46 12.35
C SER A 74 -29.39 -6.21 12.32
N LEU A 75 -29.96 -5.04 12.60
CA LEU A 75 -29.18 -3.79 12.71
C LEU A 75 -28.09 -3.87 13.78
N SER A 76 -28.36 -4.56 14.90
CA SER A 76 -27.38 -4.74 15.97
C SER A 76 -26.13 -5.49 15.50
N TRP A 77 -26.29 -6.44 14.57
CA TRP A 77 -25.18 -7.18 13.97
C TRP A 77 -24.28 -6.25 13.13
N PHE A 78 -24.86 -5.34 12.35
CA PHE A 78 -24.08 -4.38 11.55
C PHE A 78 -23.33 -3.34 12.42
N LYS A 79 -23.84 -3.05 13.62
CA LYS A 79 -23.25 -2.09 14.56
C LYS A 79 -22.27 -2.70 15.56
N ASP A 80 -22.07 -4.01 15.54
CA ASP A 80 -21.09 -4.70 16.39
C ASP A 80 -19.66 -4.49 15.82
N ALA A 81 -19.09 -3.33 16.16
CA ALA A 81 -17.78 -2.91 15.66
C ALA A 81 -16.65 -3.76 16.25
N GLU A 82 -16.69 -4.07 17.54
CA GLU A 82 -15.68 -4.89 18.22
C GLU A 82 -15.59 -6.30 17.63
N SER A 83 -16.73 -6.98 17.45
CA SER A 83 -16.74 -8.30 16.82
C SER A 83 -16.20 -8.25 15.39
N ARG A 84 -16.66 -7.28 14.59
CA ARG A 84 -16.19 -7.11 13.21
C ARG A 84 -14.68 -6.86 13.15
N LEU A 85 -14.14 -5.99 13.99
CA LEU A 85 -12.70 -5.70 14.03
C LEU A 85 -11.88 -6.91 14.44
N ASN A 86 -12.30 -7.67 15.45
CA ASN A 86 -11.63 -8.90 15.83
C ASN A 86 -11.58 -9.93 14.68
N HIS A 87 -12.73 -10.18 14.04
CA HIS A 87 -12.80 -11.13 12.92
C HIS A 87 -12.03 -10.65 11.69
N HIS A 88 -12.01 -9.34 11.41
CA HIS A 88 -11.26 -8.82 10.28
C HIS A 88 -9.74 -8.81 10.55
N LEU A 89 -9.31 -8.39 11.74
CA LEU A 89 -7.89 -8.42 12.10
C LEU A 89 -7.38 -9.86 12.17
N ALA A 90 -7.99 -10.73 12.98
CA ALA A 90 -7.48 -12.08 13.14
C ALA A 90 -7.82 -12.99 11.94
N GLY A 91 -9.06 -12.99 11.48
CA GLY A 91 -9.51 -13.87 10.39
C GLY A 91 -9.13 -13.34 9.02
N LEU A 92 -9.68 -12.19 8.62
CA LEU A 92 -9.49 -11.67 7.26
C LEU A 92 -8.02 -11.31 6.97
N PHE A 93 -7.31 -10.66 7.90
CA PHE A 93 -5.90 -10.29 7.68
C PHE A 93 -4.93 -11.35 8.21
N GLY A 94 -5.09 -11.76 9.46
CA GLY A 94 -4.19 -12.71 10.12
C GLY A 94 -4.17 -14.08 9.46
N VAL A 95 -5.31 -14.78 9.44
CA VAL A 95 -5.41 -16.14 8.87
C VAL A 95 -5.15 -16.12 7.37
N SER A 96 -5.62 -15.11 6.61
CA SER A 96 -5.30 -15.03 5.18
C SER A 96 -3.82 -14.81 4.92
N SER A 97 -3.13 -13.96 5.71
CA SER A 97 -1.68 -13.77 5.57
C SER A 97 -0.92 -15.05 5.96
N LEU A 98 -1.38 -15.78 6.98
CA LEU A 98 -0.81 -17.07 7.35
C LEU A 98 -1.01 -18.12 6.25
N ALA A 99 -2.20 -18.19 5.65
CA ALA A 99 -2.48 -19.06 4.52
C ALA A 99 -1.62 -18.69 3.31
N TRP A 100 -1.38 -17.41 3.08
CA TRP A 100 -0.50 -16.93 2.02
C TRP A 100 0.97 -17.29 2.27
N THR A 101 1.46 -17.21 3.52
CA THR A 101 2.76 -17.83 3.88
C THR A 101 2.77 -19.31 3.52
N GLY A 102 1.71 -20.04 3.85
CA GLY A 102 1.56 -21.45 3.47
C GLY A 102 1.71 -21.65 1.96
N HIS A 103 1.01 -20.86 1.14
CA HIS A 103 1.13 -20.89 -0.32
C HIS A 103 2.57 -20.61 -0.79
N LEU A 104 3.21 -19.56 -0.26
CA LEU A 104 4.57 -19.20 -0.66
C LEU A 104 5.58 -20.29 -0.31
N VAL A 105 5.49 -20.87 0.89
CA VAL A 105 6.39 -21.91 1.40
C VAL A 105 6.18 -23.25 0.70
N HIS A 106 4.93 -23.64 0.43
CA HIS A 106 4.61 -24.95 -0.11
C HIS A 106 4.57 -25.00 -1.65
N VAL A 107 4.32 -23.88 -2.33
CA VAL A 107 4.14 -23.85 -3.78
C VAL A 107 5.14 -22.89 -4.43
N ALA A 108 5.10 -21.60 -4.10
CA ALA A 108 5.87 -20.59 -4.85
C ALA A 108 7.39 -20.81 -4.74
N ILE A 109 7.92 -21.06 -3.53
CA ILE A 109 9.35 -21.29 -3.31
C ILE A 109 9.82 -22.58 -4.01
N PRO A 110 9.18 -23.76 -3.85
CA PRO A 110 9.53 -24.96 -4.62
C PRO A 110 9.50 -24.74 -6.14
N GLU A 111 8.45 -24.10 -6.66
CA GLU A 111 8.33 -23.80 -8.09
C GLU A 111 9.39 -22.81 -8.58
N SER A 112 9.85 -21.90 -7.71
CA SER A 112 10.98 -21.01 -8.01
C SER A 112 12.33 -21.76 -8.05
N ARG A 113 12.40 -22.97 -7.51
CA ARG A 113 13.57 -23.86 -7.49
C ARG A 113 13.44 -25.02 -8.48
N GLY A 114 12.47 -24.96 -9.40
CA GLY A 114 12.23 -25.99 -10.42
C GLY A 114 11.64 -27.30 -9.87
N GLN A 115 11.06 -27.27 -8.67
CA GLN A 115 10.37 -28.40 -8.07
C GLN A 115 8.86 -28.21 -8.18
N HIS A 116 8.20 -29.06 -8.96
CA HIS A 116 6.76 -28.98 -9.13
C HIS A 116 6.01 -29.38 -7.86
N VAL A 117 5.09 -28.51 -7.41
CA VAL A 117 4.18 -28.81 -6.31
C VAL A 117 2.75 -28.42 -6.67
N GLY A 118 1.87 -29.42 -6.71
CA GLY A 118 0.47 -29.29 -7.04
C GLY A 118 -0.45 -30.03 -6.06
N TRP A 119 -1.76 -29.96 -6.30
CA TRP A 119 -2.76 -30.62 -5.46
C TRP A 119 -2.58 -32.15 -5.37
N ASP A 120 -1.96 -32.75 -6.38
CA ASP A 120 -1.67 -34.17 -6.49
C ASP A 120 -0.53 -34.63 -5.56
N ASN A 121 0.42 -33.75 -5.21
CA ASN A 121 1.63 -34.15 -4.49
C ASN A 121 1.96 -33.31 -3.24
N PHE A 122 1.29 -32.17 -2.98
CA PHE A 122 1.67 -31.24 -1.89
C PHE A 122 1.63 -31.88 -0.48
N LEU A 123 0.81 -32.91 -0.27
CA LEU A 123 0.74 -33.64 1.00
C LEU A 123 1.94 -34.57 1.24
N SER A 124 2.67 -34.91 0.18
CA SER A 124 3.82 -35.83 0.22
C SER A 124 5.17 -35.13 0.06
N VAL A 125 5.16 -33.90 -0.46
CA VAL A 125 6.35 -33.08 -0.65
C VAL A 125 6.54 -32.17 0.55
N LEU A 126 7.66 -32.33 1.26
CA LEU A 126 8.01 -31.46 2.37
C LEU A 126 8.52 -30.11 1.85
N PRO A 127 8.06 -28.97 2.39
CA PRO A 127 8.59 -27.65 2.01
C PRO A 127 10.01 -27.40 2.54
N HIS A 128 10.42 -28.13 3.57
CA HIS A 128 11.77 -28.07 4.15
C HIS A 128 12.25 -29.49 4.50
N PRO A 129 13.52 -29.86 4.25
CA PRO A 129 14.01 -31.24 4.47
C PRO A 129 13.82 -31.77 5.89
N GLN A 130 13.90 -30.89 6.90
CA GLN A 130 13.71 -31.26 8.31
C GLN A 130 12.24 -31.27 8.77
N GLY A 131 11.29 -31.01 7.87
CA GLY A 131 9.86 -30.95 8.18
C GLY A 131 9.53 -29.97 9.31
N LEU A 132 8.56 -30.32 10.15
CA LEU A 132 8.10 -29.51 11.29
C LEU A 132 8.89 -29.75 12.59
N THR A 133 9.89 -30.63 12.60
CA THR A 133 10.67 -30.92 13.82
C THR A 133 11.36 -29.66 14.39
N PRO A 134 12.02 -28.80 13.58
CA PRO A 134 12.61 -27.55 14.10
C PRO A 134 11.58 -26.57 14.66
N PHE A 135 10.36 -26.55 14.11
CA PHE A 135 9.27 -25.72 14.62
C PHE A 135 8.90 -26.11 16.06
N TRP A 136 8.64 -27.40 16.31
CA TRP A 136 8.21 -27.90 17.62
C TRP A 136 9.32 -27.90 18.68
N THR A 137 10.57 -28.00 18.25
CA THR A 137 11.74 -27.94 19.15
C THR A 137 12.20 -26.51 19.47
N GLY A 138 11.60 -25.50 18.82
CA GLY A 138 11.99 -24.09 18.98
C GLY A 138 13.26 -23.69 18.23
N ASN A 139 13.87 -24.59 17.44
CA ASN A 139 15.02 -24.29 16.60
C ASN A 139 14.61 -23.66 15.26
N TRP A 140 13.92 -22.52 15.30
CA TRP A 140 13.36 -21.88 14.09
C TRP A 140 14.44 -21.37 13.13
N ALA A 141 15.65 -21.11 13.64
CA ALA A 141 16.78 -20.68 12.83
C ALA A 141 17.14 -21.69 11.73
N ALA A 142 16.79 -22.98 11.89
CA ALA A 142 16.99 -24.00 10.86
C ALA A 142 16.30 -23.63 9.53
N TYR A 143 15.14 -22.97 9.56
CA TYR A 143 14.38 -22.61 8.36
C TYR A 143 14.97 -21.45 7.54
N ALA A 144 15.97 -20.75 8.10
CA ALA A 144 16.67 -19.65 7.44
C ALA A 144 18.02 -20.07 6.83
N GLN A 145 18.46 -21.30 7.05
CA GLN A 145 19.77 -21.78 6.62
C GLN A 145 19.79 -22.12 5.12
N ASN A 146 20.92 -21.86 4.48
CA ASN A 146 21.15 -22.15 3.06
C ASN A 146 20.10 -21.47 2.14
N PRO A 147 20.08 -20.12 2.08
CA PRO A 147 19.21 -19.39 1.15
C PRO A 147 19.60 -19.65 -0.31
N ASP A 148 18.73 -19.26 -1.23
CA ASP A 148 19.06 -19.24 -2.65
C ASP A 148 20.30 -18.37 -2.89
N THR A 149 21.23 -18.86 -3.71
CA THR A 149 22.52 -18.19 -3.92
C THR A 149 22.39 -16.99 -4.85
N ALA A 150 23.40 -16.12 -4.89
CA ALA A 150 23.44 -15.00 -5.83
C ALA A 150 23.42 -15.44 -7.31
N ASN A 151 23.81 -16.70 -7.60
CA ASN A 151 23.80 -17.30 -8.93
C ASN A 151 22.56 -18.19 -9.19
N HIS A 152 21.56 -18.13 -8.32
CA HIS A 152 20.32 -18.89 -8.50
C HIS A 152 19.60 -18.47 -9.80
N ILE A 153 19.15 -19.47 -10.55
CA ILE A 153 18.34 -19.27 -11.76
C ILE A 153 16.89 -19.58 -11.42
N PHE A 154 16.08 -18.52 -11.33
CA PHE A 154 14.68 -18.59 -10.92
C PHE A 154 13.86 -19.50 -11.84
N GLY A 155 13.21 -20.48 -11.25
CA GLY A 155 12.46 -21.55 -11.91
C GLY A 155 13.26 -22.85 -12.10
N THR A 156 14.49 -22.93 -11.58
CA THR A 156 15.37 -24.11 -11.74
C THR A 156 16.07 -24.45 -10.42
N SER A 157 16.63 -25.67 -10.33
CA SER A 157 17.38 -26.09 -9.14
C SER A 157 18.82 -25.56 -9.10
N GLN A 158 19.26 -24.82 -10.13
CA GLN A 158 20.64 -24.33 -10.22
C GLN A 158 20.85 -23.16 -9.27
N GLY A 159 21.74 -23.33 -8.30
CA GLY A 159 22.01 -22.32 -7.27
C GLY A 159 20.89 -22.18 -6.22
N ALA A 160 19.91 -23.09 -6.21
CA ALA A 160 18.80 -23.10 -5.27
C ALA A 160 19.24 -23.57 -3.87
N GLY A 161 18.70 -22.93 -2.85
CA GLY A 161 18.88 -23.25 -1.45
C GLY A 161 17.78 -24.15 -0.89
N GLN A 162 17.71 -24.22 0.44
CA GLN A 162 16.69 -24.95 1.19
C GLN A 162 15.92 -24.07 2.18
N ALA A 163 16.38 -22.84 2.46
CA ALA A 163 15.67 -21.93 3.33
C ALA A 163 14.24 -21.68 2.86
N ILE A 164 13.32 -21.53 3.80
CA ILE A 164 11.92 -21.18 3.53
C ILE A 164 11.50 -19.86 4.18
N LEU A 165 12.26 -19.38 5.17
CA LEU A 165 12.01 -18.13 5.88
C LEU A 165 13.34 -17.41 6.10
N THR A 166 13.56 -16.29 5.42
CA THR A 166 14.84 -15.55 5.50
C THR A 166 14.60 -14.09 5.87
N PHE A 167 15.70 -13.35 6.05
CA PHE A 167 15.67 -11.90 6.27
C PHE A 167 16.88 -11.26 5.59
N LEU A 168 17.04 -11.53 4.29
CA LEU A 168 18.23 -11.20 3.50
C LEU A 168 18.30 -9.71 3.20
N GLY A 169 17.16 -9.09 2.88
CA GLY A 169 17.11 -7.74 2.36
C GLY A 169 17.61 -7.64 0.91
N GLY A 170 17.35 -6.50 0.28
CA GLY A 170 17.72 -6.26 -1.11
C GLY A 170 16.92 -7.10 -2.12
N PHE A 171 17.56 -7.45 -3.22
CA PHE A 171 16.91 -8.11 -4.36
C PHE A 171 17.65 -9.38 -4.80
N HIS A 172 16.90 -10.33 -5.33
CA HIS A 172 17.44 -11.49 -6.02
C HIS A 172 18.16 -11.03 -7.31
N PRO A 173 19.47 -11.32 -7.49
CA PRO A 173 20.29 -10.70 -8.54
C PRO A 173 19.80 -10.93 -9.98
N GLN A 174 19.24 -12.10 -10.28
CA GLN A 174 18.72 -12.37 -11.63
C GLN A 174 17.39 -11.66 -11.91
N THR A 175 16.43 -11.77 -11.00
CA THR A 175 15.06 -11.31 -11.22
C THR A 175 14.87 -9.83 -10.91
N GLN A 176 15.82 -9.21 -10.19
CA GLN A 176 15.76 -7.83 -9.70
C GLN A 176 14.50 -7.58 -8.87
N SER A 177 14.08 -8.58 -8.09
CA SER A 177 12.88 -8.55 -7.25
C SER A 177 13.18 -8.97 -5.81
N LEU A 178 12.24 -8.72 -4.89
CA LEU A 178 12.32 -9.22 -3.52
C LEU A 178 12.47 -10.75 -3.48
N TRP A 179 13.17 -11.25 -2.46
CA TRP A 179 13.33 -12.68 -2.22
C TRP A 179 12.00 -13.32 -1.79
N LEU A 180 11.64 -14.46 -2.38
CA LEU A 180 10.41 -15.19 -2.03
C LEU A 180 10.38 -15.63 -0.56
N THR A 181 11.53 -16.03 -0.03
CA THR A 181 11.70 -16.44 1.37
C THR A 181 11.57 -15.26 2.34
N ASP A 182 11.98 -14.05 1.95
CA ASP A 182 11.74 -12.82 2.72
C ASP A 182 10.24 -12.45 2.67
N MET A 183 9.58 -12.57 1.52
CA MET A 183 8.13 -12.34 1.39
C MET A 183 7.31 -13.35 2.22
N ALA A 184 7.69 -14.63 2.21
CA ALA A 184 7.05 -15.66 3.02
C ALA A 184 7.18 -15.35 4.53
N HIS A 185 8.37 -14.95 4.97
CA HIS A 185 8.64 -14.57 6.35
C HIS A 185 7.89 -13.28 6.74
N HIS A 186 7.85 -12.28 5.86
CA HIS A 186 7.06 -11.07 6.06
C HIS A 186 5.58 -11.40 6.33
N HIS A 187 4.96 -12.22 5.48
CA HIS A 187 3.57 -12.63 5.65
C HIS A 187 3.32 -13.42 6.94
N LEU A 188 4.29 -14.23 7.37
CA LEU A 188 4.19 -14.99 8.62
C LEU A 188 4.23 -14.05 9.82
N ALA A 189 5.16 -13.09 9.80
CA ALA A 189 5.33 -12.12 10.88
C ALA A 189 4.08 -11.24 11.04
N ILE A 190 3.56 -10.67 9.95
CA ILE A 190 2.35 -9.84 10.02
C ILE A 190 1.09 -10.66 10.34
N ALA A 191 1.05 -11.95 9.95
CA ALA A 191 -0.05 -12.82 10.33
C ALA A 191 -0.15 -12.95 11.85
N VAL A 192 0.97 -13.20 12.53
CA VAL A 192 1.01 -13.26 14.01
C VAL A 192 0.55 -11.94 14.62
N ILE A 193 1.04 -10.80 14.12
CA ILE A 193 0.64 -9.46 14.60
C ILE A 193 -0.87 -9.28 14.48
N PHE A 194 -1.46 -9.59 13.33
CA PHE A 194 -2.89 -9.41 13.10
C PHE A 194 -3.77 -10.40 13.86
N ILE A 195 -3.34 -11.65 14.01
CA ILE A 195 -4.03 -12.65 14.85
C ILE A 195 -4.07 -12.15 16.29
N VAL A 196 -2.93 -11.72 16.86
CA VAL A 196 -2.89 -11.19 18.22
C VAL A 196 -3.74 -9.93 18.36
N ALA A 197 -3.63 -8.98 17.42
CA ALA A 197 -4.42 -7.75 17.43
C ALA A 197 -5.94 -8.01 17.36
N GLY A 198 -6.37 -9.04 16.63
CA GLY A 198 -7.78 -9.43 16.55
C GLY A 198 -8.35 -10.10 17.80
N HIS A 199 -7.57 -10.22 18.89
CA HIS A 199 -8.05 -10.66 20.20
C HIS A 199 -8.13 -9.51 21.23
N GLN A 200 -8.04 -8.26 20.77
CA GLN A 200 -8.01 -7.09 21.64
C GLN A 200 -9.41 -6.66 22.12
N TYR A 201 -10.43 -6.71 21.25
CA TYR A 201 -11.72 -6.11 21.56
C TYR A 201 -12.68 -7.09 22.22
N ARG A 202 -13.55 -6.58 23.11
CA ARG A 202 -14.46 -7.40 23.89
C ARG A 202 -15.58 -7.93 23.01
N THR A 203 -15.83 -9.23 23.11
CA THR A 203 -16.97 -9.90 22.48
C THR A 203 -17.81 -10.62 23.55
N ASN A 204 -18.67 -11.55 23.13
CA ASN A 204 -19.54 -12.34 24.01
C ASN A 204 -18.77 -13.23 25.01
N PHE A 205 -17.45 -13.40 24.83
CA PHE A 205 -16.57 -14.11 25.77
C PHE A 205 -16.19 -13.31 27.02
N GLY A 206 -16.64 -12.05 27.14
CA GLY A 206 -16.56 -11.28 28.38
C GLY A 206 -15.20 -10.62 28.68
N ILE A 207 -14.15 -10.93 27.92
CA ILE A 207 -12.79 -10.37 28.04
C ILE A 207 -12.44 -9.54 26.81
N GLY A 208 -11.71 -8.44 27.00
CA GLY A 208 -11.25 -7.52 25.95
C GLY A 208 -11.66 -6.08 26.21
N HIS A 209 -11.34 -5.19 25.28
CA HIS A 209 -11.61 -3.76 25.39
C HIS A 209 -12.93 -3.35 24.72
N ARG A 210 -13.68 -2.43 25.35
CA ARG A 210 -14.79 -1.71 24.69
C ARG A 210 -14.22 -0.47 24.00
N LEU A 211 -14.46 -0.30 22.71
CA LEU A 211 -13.90 0.82 21.94
C LEU A 211 -14.40 2.16 22.45
N GLN A 212 -15.71 2.27 22.71
CA GLN A 212 -16.31 3.46 23.29
C GLN A 212 -15.60 3.91 24.58
N ALA A 213 -15.30 2.97 25.48
CA ALA A 213 -14.62 3.29 26.74
C ALA A 213 -13.18 3.77 26.54
N ILE A 214 -12.44 3.19 25.59
CA ILE A 214 -11.09 3.67 25.23
C ILE A 214 -11.18 5.10 24.71
N VAL A 215 -12.07 5.34 23.74
CA VAL A 215 -12.22 6.61 23.05
C VAL A 215 -12.65 7.70 24.05
N ASP A 216 -13.68 7.45 24.87
CA ASP A 216 -14.18 8.42 25.84
C ASP A 216 -13.17 8.76 26.96
N ALA A 217 -12.32 7.79 27.34
CA ALA A 217 -11.28 8.00 28.34
C ALA A 217 -10.05 8.76 27.80
N HIS A 218 -9.87 8.81 26.46
CA HIS A 218 -8.71 9.43 25.83
C HIS A 218 -8.88 10.95 25.72
N VAL A 219 -8.74 11.64 26.85
CA VAL A 219 -8.84 13.10 26.98
C VAL A 219 -7.45 13.68 27.25
N PRO A 220 -7.05 14.80 26.59
CA PRO A 220 -5.74 15.39 26.79
C PRO A 220 -5.55 15.90 28.24
N PRO A 221 -4.34 15.77 28.81
CA PRO A 221 -4.06 16.22 30.19
C PRO A 221 -4.30 17.72 30.44
N SER A 222 -4.14 18.56 29.40
CA SER A 222 -4.16 20.01 29.52
C SER A 222 -5.53 20.65 29.22
N GLY A 223 -6.56 19.88 28.87
CA GLY A 223 -7.91 20.40 28.56
C GLY A 223 -8.01 21.29 27.30
N ASN A 224 -6.88 21.61 26.66
CA ASN A 224 -6.81 22.52 25.51
C ASN A 224 -7.52 22.00 24.24
N LEU A 225 -7.89 20.71 24.17
CA LEU A 225 -8.64 20.12 23.05
C LEU A 225 -10.11 19.83 23.40
N GLY A 226 -10.66 20.52 24.40
CA GLY A 226 -12.06 20.38 24.81
C GLY A 226 -12.37 19.02 25.43
N ALA A 227 -13.54 18.47 25.10
CA ALA A 227 -14.01 17.17 25.59
C ALA A 227 -13.28 15.96 24.96
N GLY A 228 -12.29 16.20 24.10
CA GLY A 228 -11.51 15.15 23.45
C GLY A 228 -12.37 14.32 22.50
N HIS A 229 -12.31 13.00 22.64
CA HIS A 229 -12.97 12.06 21.73
C HIS A 229 -14.38 11.62 22.17
N LYS A 230 -14.96 12.24 23.19
CA LYS A 230 -16.29 11.87 23.69
C LYS A 230 -17.34 11.88 22.58
N GLY A 231 -18.14 10.81 22.53
CA GLY A 231 -19.23 10.63 21.55
C GLY A 231 -18.77 10.23 20.15
N LEU A 232 -17.46 10.21 19.85
CA LEU A 232 -16.97 9.84 18.52
C LEU A 232 -17.30 8.40 18.13
N PHE A 233 -17.31 7.47 19.08
CA PHE A 233 -17.65 6.07 18.79
C PHE A 233 -19.03 5.98 18.16
N ASP A 234 -20.03 6.64 18.75
CA ASP A 234 -21.39 6.64 18.22
C ASP A 234 -21.50 7.45 16.93
N THR A 235 -20.83 8.60 16.82
CA THR A 235 -20.77 9.39 15.58
C THR A 235 -20.26 8.55 14.40
N VAL A 236 -19.19 7.78 14.60
CA VAL A 236 -18.61 6.89 13.59
C VAL A 236 -19.54 5.70 13.34
N ASN A 237 -19.95 4.99 14.39
CA ASN A 237 -20.65 3.71 14.26
C ASN A 237 -22.08 3.88 13.70
N ASN A 238 -22.67 5.08 13.84
CA ASN A 238 -24.00 5.38 13.31
C ASN A 238 -23.99 5.99 11.90
N SER A 239 -22.89 6.61 11.45
CA SER A 239 -22.79 7.18 10.10
C SER A 239 -22.00 6.28 9.15
N LEU A 240 -22.68 5.75 8.13
CA LEU A 240 -22.02 5.04 7.04
C LEU A 240 -21.17 5.97 6.18
N HIS A 241 -21.54 7.26 6.05
CA HIS A 241 -20.73 8.22 5.32
C HIS A 241 -19.42 8.55 6.03
N PHE A 242 -19.42 8.63 7.36
CA PHE A 242 -18.17 8.78 8.12
C PHE A 242 -17.29 7.55 7.99
N GLN A 243 -17.85 6.34 8.13
CA GLN A 243 -17.11 5.09 7.94
C GLN A 243 -16.53 4.97 6.53
N LEU A 244 -17.32 5.28 5.50
CA LEU A 244 -16.87 5.24 4.11
C LEU A 244 -15.79 6.27 3.84
N GLY A 245 -15.93 7.50 4.36
CA GLY A 245 -14.91 8.54 4.27
C GLY A 245 -13.56 8.08 4.86
N LEU A 246 -13.58 7.51 6.06
CA LEU A 246 -12.37 6.98 6.72
C LEU A 246 -11.77 5.76 5.99
N ALA A 247 -12.63 4.85 5.51
CA ALA A 247 -12.19 3.67 4.77
C ALA A 247 -11.52 4.08 3.45
N LEU A 248 -12.12 5.01 2.70
CA LEU A 248 -11.55 5.55 1.47
C LEU A 248 -10.25 6.31 1.75
N ALA A 249 -10.17 7.15 2.79
CA ALA A 249 -8.92 7.85 3.12
C ALA A 249 -7.78 6.85 3.41
N SER A 250 -8.08 5.78 4.14
CA SER A 250 -7.13 4.73 4.49
C SER A 250 -6.69 3.92 3.27
N VAL A 251 -7.65 3.44 2.46
CA VAL A 251 -7.38 2.67 1.24
C VAL A 251 -6.69 3.51 0.18
N GLY A 252 -7.06 4.77 -0.01
CA GLY A 252 -6.42 5.68 -0.97
C GLY A 252 -4.96 5.92 -0.63
N THR A 253 -4.66 6.12 0.66
CA THR A 253 -3.28 6.24 1.17
C THR A 253 -2.47 4.97 0.90
N ILE A 254 -3.03 3.79 1.25
CA ILE A 254 -2.37 2.50 1.00
C ILE A 254 -2.22 2.24 -0.51
N THR A 255 -3.16 2.66 -1.35
CA THR A 255 -3.08 2.50 -2.81
C THR A 255 -1.91 3.31 -3.38
N SER A 256 -1.68 4.53 -2.89
CA SER A 256 -0.50 5.31 -3.27
C SER A 256 0.78 4.65 -2.75
N LEU A 257 0.76 4.12 -1.52
CA LEU A 257 1.89 3.38 -0.95
C LEU A 257 2.25 2.15 -1.80
N VAL A 258 1.25 1.40 -2.29
CA VAL A 258 1.45 0.28 -3.22
C VAL A 258 2.17 0.76 -4.49
N ALA A 259 1.77 1.89 -5.07
CA ALA A 259 2.46 2.45 -6.23
C ALA A 259 3.93 2.77 -5.93
N GLN A 260 4.19 3.49 -4.83
CA GLN A 260 5.54 3.93 -4.44
C GLN A 260 6.46 2.76 -4.07
N HIS A 261 5.96 1.76 -3.35
CA HIS A 261 6.75 0.60 -2.97
C HIS A 261 6.97 -0.37 -4.12
N THR A 262 5.97 -0.59 -4.99
CA THR A 262 6.11 -1.59 -6.07
C THR A 262 7.18 -1.18 -7.10
N TYR A 263 7.32 0.12 -7.40
CA TYR A 263 8.34 0.55 -8.37
C TYR A 263 9.76 0.54 -7.76
N SER A 264 9.89 0.84 -6.46
CA SER A 264 11.19 0.95 -5.77
C SER A 264 11.68 -0.37 -5.16
N LEU A 265 10.75 -1.25 -4.78
CA LEU A 265 10.96 -2.57 -4.21
C LEU A 265 10.14 -3.62 -5.00
N PRO A 266 10.55 -3.97 -6.23
CA PRO A 266 9.76 -4.83 -7.11
C PRO A 266 9.49 -6.20 -6.47
N PRO A 267 8.22 -6.59 -6.22
CA PRO A 267 7.91 -7.86 -5.54
C PRO A 267 7.86 -9.05 -6.51
N TYR A 268 7.74 -8.79 -7.81
CA TYR A 268 7.55 -9.83 -8.81
C TYR A 268 8.78 -10.01 -9.69
N ALA A 269 9.13 -11.26 -9.95
CA ALA A 269 10.28 -11.62 -10.76
C ALA A 269 10.20 -10.97 -12.15
N TYR A 270 11.29 -10.30 -12.55
CA TYR A 270 11.44 -9.62 -13.84
C TYR A 270 10.51 -8.43 -14.08
N LEU A 271 9.80 -7.94 -13.07
CA LEU A 271 8.97 -6.74 -13.20
C LEU A 271 9.81 -5.49 -13.47
N ALA A 272 10.97 -5.38 -12.81
CA ALA A 272 11.86 -4.22 -12.91
C ALA A 272 12.45 -3.98 -14.32
N ILE A 273 12.44 -5.00 -15.17
CA ILE A 273 12.94 -4.93 -16.54
C ILE A 273 11.82 -4.79 -17.58
N ASP A 274 10.56 -4.90 -17.16
CA ASP A 274 9.38 -4.59 -17.99
C ASP A 274 8.93 -3.15 -17.72
N PHE A 275 9.64 -2.21 -18.35
CA PHE A 275 9.46 -0.77 -18.11
C PHE A 275 8.04 -0.28 -18.42
N THR A 276 7.38 -0.85 -19.44
CA THR A 276 6.03 -0.41 -19.82
C THR A 276 5.01 -0.86 -18.78
N THR A 277 5.12 -2.10 -18.30
CA THR A 277 4.28 -2.61 -17.22
C THR A 277 4.52 -1.85 -15.92
N GLN A 278 5.77 -1.57 -15.56
CA GLN A 278 6.08 -0.81 -14.34
C GLN A 278 5.50 0.62 -14.39
N ALA A 279 5.64 1.31 -15.52
CA ALA A 279 5.04 2.64 -15.71
C ALA A 279 3.50 2.59 -15.67
N ALA A 280 2.90 1.58 -16.28
CA ALA A 280 1.45 1.39 -16.27
C ALA A 280 0.94 1.13 -14.85
N LEU A 281 1.59 0.25 -14.08
CA LEU A 281 1.20 -0.07 -12.71
C LEU A 281 1.30 1.13 -11.78
N TYR A 282 2.40 1.90 -11.85
CA TYR A 282 2.57 3.11 -11.04
C TYR A 282 1.47 4.13 -11.35
N THR A 283 1.29 4.44 -12.65
CA THR A 283 0.28 5.40 -13.11
C THR A 283 -1.13 4.97 -12.70
N HIS A 284 -1.47 3.70 -12.93
CA HIS A 284 -2.76 3.12 -12.61
C HIS A 284 -3.11 3.30 -11.12
N HIS A 285 -2.22 2.87 -10.22
CA HIS A 285 -2.49 2.94 -8.78
C HIS A 285 -2.51 4.39 -8.28
N GLN A 286 -1.68 5.29 -8.82
CA GLN A 286 -1.72 6.69 -8.42
C GLN A 286 -3.02 7.40 -8.83
N TYR A 287 -3.53 7.13 -10.05
CA TYR A 287 -4.83 7.66 -10.45
C TYR A 287 -5.96 7.12 -9.58
N ILE A 288 -5.98 5.81 -9.30
CA ILE A 288 -6.98 5.21 -8.39
C ILE A 288 -6.89 5.84 -7.00
N ALA A 289 -5.68 6.01 -6.46
CA ALA A 289 -5.47 6.66 -5.17
C ALA A 289 -6.07 8.08 -5.15
N GLY A 290 -5.86 8.87 -6.20
CA GLY A 290 -6.46 10.20 -6.35
C GLY A 290 -7.98 10.17 -6.33
N PHE A 291 -8.62 9.27 -7.09
CA PHE A 291 -10.08 9.12 -7.10
C PHE A 291 -10.63 8.72 -5.72
N ILE A 292 -9.99 7.74 -5.08
CA ILE A 292 -10.39 7.26 -3.75
C ILE A 292 -10.26 8.37 -2.71
N MET A 293 -9.16 9.14 -2.73
CA MET A 293 -8.95 10.26 -1.80
C MET A 293 -9.99 11.38 -1.99
N CYS A 294 -10.33 11.74 -3.22
CA CYS A 294 -11.42 12.68 -3.48
C CYS A 294 -12.77 12.15 -2.94
N GLY A 295 -13.06 10.86 -3.14
CA GLY A 295 -14.24 10.21 -2.58
C GLY A 295 -14.29 10.24 -1.04
N ALA A 296 -13.14 10.10 -0.38
CA ALA A 296 -13.05 10.19 1.07
C ALA A 296 -13.54 11.53 1.62
N PHE A 297 -13.06 12.63 1.04
CA PHE A 297 -13.51 13.98 1.41
C PHE A 297 -14.95 14.26 1.01
N ALA A 298 -15.40 13.74 -0.14
CA ALA A 298 -16.80 13.85 -0.55
C ALA A 298 -17.73 13.20 0.48
N HIS A 299 -17.43 11.98 0.93
CA HIS A 299 -18.22 11.32 1.97
C HIS A 299 -18.09 11.97 3.35
N GLY A 300 -16.94 12.56 3.67
CA GLY A 300 -16.80 13.43 4.85
C GLY A 300 -17.72 14.65 4.80
N ALA A 301 -17.83 15.32 3.65
CA ALA A 301 -18.75 16.43 3.45
C ALA A 301 -20.21 16.00 3.55
N ILE A 302 -20.58 14.87 2.94
CA ILE A 302 -21.94 14.31 3.02
C ILE A 302 -22.30 13.97 4.47
N PHE A 303 -21.36 13.38 5.24
CA PHE A 303 -21.52 13.17 6.68
C PHE A 303 -21.84 14.48 7.40
N PHE A 304 -21.08 15.55 7.15
CA PHE A 304 -21.31 16.84 7.81
C PHE A 304 -22.68 17.41 7.49
N ILE A 305 -23.28 17.10 6.35
CA ILE A 305 -24.63 17.58 6.02
C ILE A 305 -25.69 16.70 6.67
N ARG A 306 -25.62 15.38 6.42
CA ARG A 306 -26.74 14.45 6.70
C ARG A 306 -26.72 13.84 8.09
N ASP A 307 -25.54 13.53 8.61
CA ASP A 307 -25.40 12.64 9.76
C ASP A 307 -24.77 13.33 10.98
N TYR A 308 -24.11 14.47 10.81
CA TYR A 308 -23.50 15.22 11.91
C TYR A 308 -24.54 15.88 12.82
N ASP A 309 -24.55 15.47 14.09
CA ASP A 309 -25.30 16.09 15.18
C ASP A 309 -24.40 16.99 16.05
N PRO A 310 -24.60 18.32 16.03
CA PRO A 310 -23.85 19.26 16.86
C PRO A 310 -24.03 19.04 18.37
N GLU A 311 -25.19 18.56 18.83
CA GLU A 311 -25.44 18.37 20.26
C GLU A 311 -24.68 17.15 20.79
N GLN A 312 -24.72 16.03 20.06
CA GLN A 312 -23.95 14.83 20.40
C GLN A 312 -22.43 15.09 20.38
N ASN A 313 -21.96 15.93 19.46
CA ASN A 313 -20.53 16.21 19.27
C ASN A 313 -20.03 17.45 20.01
N LYS A 314 -20.85 18.04 20.88
CA LYS A 314 -20.56 19.32 21.52
C LYS A 314 -19.24 19.31 22.29
N GLY A 315 -18.35 20.21 21.91
CA GLY A 315 -17.04 20.40 22.57
C GLY A 315 -16.03 19.28 22.32
N ASN A 316 -16.36 18.25 21.53
CA ASN A 316 -15.40 17.22 21.12
C ASN A 316 -14.51 17.74 19.97
N VAL A 317 -13.57 16.90 19.52
CA VAL A 317 -12.62 17.29 18.47
C VAL A 317 -13.28 17.68 17.14
N LEU A 318 -14.42 17.09 16.75
CA LEU A 318 -15.11 17.44 15.50
C LEU A 318 -15.76 18.82 15.57
N ALA A 319 -16.48 19.09 16.66
CA ALA A 319 -17.08 20.41 16.87
C ALA A 319 -16.01 21.50 16.89
N ARG A 320 -14.89 21.24 17.58
CA ARG A 320 -13.78 22.19 17.63
C ARG A 320 -13.24 22.51 16.24
N ILE A 321 -13.02 21.52 15.37
CA ILE A 321 -12.54 21.75 13.99
C ILE A 321 -13.48 22.71 13.24
N LEU A 322 -14.79 22.60 13.45
CA LEU A 322 -15.77 23.51 12.85
C LEU A 322 -15.69 24.93 13.44
N ASP A 323 -15.43 25.07 14.75
CA ASP A 323 -15.33 26.37 15.43
C ASP A 323 -14.17 27.26 14.93
N HIS A 324 -13.12 26.65 14.36
CA HIS A 324 -11.97 27.37 13.80
C HIS A 324 -11.72 27.04 12.33
N LYS A 325 -12.77 26.69 11.59
CA LYS A 325 -12.66 26.32 10.17
C LYS A 325 -12.03 27.40 9.31
N GLU A 326 -12.29 28.68 9.59
CA GLU A 326 -11.73 29.81 8.83
C GLU A 326 -10.20 29.89 8.98
N ALA A 327 -9.67 29.56 10.17
CA ALA A 327 -8.24 29.47 10.38
C ALA A 327 -7.64 28.34 9.54
N ILE A 328 -8.24 27.15 9.53
CA ILE A 328 -7.74 26.02 8.72
C ILE A 328 -7.74 26.37 7.23
N ILE A 329 -8.86 26.90 6.72
CA ILE A 329 -9.03 27.25 5.30
C ILE A 329 -8.04 28.35 4.90
N SER A 330 -7.88 29.39 5.71
CA SER A 330 -6.94 30.48 5.41
C SER A 330 -5.48 30.04 5.39
N HIS A 331 -5.06 29.14 6.30
CA HIS A 331 -3.70 28.61 6.29
C HIS A 331 -3.45 27.72 5.07
N LEU A 332 -4.40 26.84 4.70
CA LEU A 332 -4.30 26.05 3.48
C LEU A 332 -4.24 26.93 2.22
N SER A 333 -5.01 28.03 2.20
CA SER A 333 -4.94 29.04 1.14
C SER A 333 -3.57 29.71 1.08
N TRP A 334 -3.02 30.10 2.23
CA TRP A 334 -1.70 30.72 2.29
C TRP A 334 -0.61 29.77 1.79
N VAL A 335 -0.57 28.51 2.25
CA VAL A 335 0.41 27.51 1.79
C VAL A 335 0.30 27.29 0.27
N SER A 336 -0.92 27.17 -0.25
CA SER A 336 -1.15 26.98 -1.69
C SER A 336 -0.65 28.17 -2.51
N LEU A 337 -0.93 29.40 -2.07
CA LEU A 337 -0.43 30.61 -2.73
C LEU A 337 1.09 30.74 -2.61
N PHE A 338 1.65 30.47 -1.44
CA PHE A 338 3.09 30.49 -1.19
C PHE A 338 3.82 29.52 -2.13
N LEU A 339 3.39 28.25 -2.16
CA LEU A 339 3.97 27.25 -3.05
C LEU A 339 3.79 27.64 -4.52
N GLY A 340 2.61 28.14 -4.90
CA GLY A 340 2.29 28.54 -6.27
C GLY A 340 3.19 29.64 -6.78
N PHE A 341 3.30 30.75 -6.04
CA PHE A 341 4.14 31.88 -6.44
C PHE A 341 5.62 31.52 -6.55
N HIS A 342 6.17 30.79 -5.57
CA HIS A 342 7.61 30.50 -5.57
C HIS A 342 7.98 29.39 -6.56
N THR A 343 7.19 28.31 -6.65
CA THR A 343 7.49 27.20 -7.56
C THR A 343 7.39 27.66 -9.01
N LEU A 344 6.28 28.31 -9.39
CA LEU A 344 6.13 28.85 -10.75
C LEU A 344 7.15 29.94 -11.04
N GLY A 345 7.42 30.81 -10.06
CA GLY A 345 8.43 31.87 -10.19
C GLY A 345 9.82 31.32 -10.51
N LEU A 346 10.24 30.24 -9.84
CA LEU A 346 11.52 29.58 -10.12
C LEU A 346 11.56 28.90 -11.49
N TYR A 347 10.48 28.22 -11.90
CA TYR A 347 10.40 27.65 -13.26
C TYR A 347 10.54 28.74 -14.33
N VAL A 348 9.75 29.82 -14.22
CA VAL A 348 9.79 30.94 -15.18
C VAL A 348 11.15 31.64 -15.18
N HIS A 349 11.75 31.87 -14.01
CA HIS A 349 13.11 32.42 -13.90
C HIS A 349 14.11 31.55 -14.66
N ASN A 350 14.09 30.23 -14.41
CA ASN A 350 15.02 29.29 -15.02
C ASN A 350 14.85 29.19 -16.54
N ASP A 351 13.60 29.22 -17.03
CA ASP A 351 13.29 29.26 -18.47
C ASP A 351 13.81 30.55 -19.12
N VAL A 352 13.61 31.70 -18.49
CA VAL A 352 14.04 33.00 -19.04
C VAL A 352 15.57 33.10 -19.13
N VAL A 353 16.30 32.72 -18.08
CA VAL A 353 17.78 32.78 -18.11
C VAL A 353 18.37 31.75 -19.07
N GLN A 354 17.70 30.59 -19.24
CA GLN A 354 18.06 29.60 -20.26
C GLN A 354 17.84 30.16 -21.66
N ALA A 355 16.69 30.80 -21.93
CA ALA A 355 16.37 31.41 -23.21
C ALA A 355 17.34 32.55 -23.58
N PHE A 356 17.88 33.26 -22.59
CA PHE A 356 18.93 34.26 -22.77
C PHE A 356 20.35 33.70 -22.92
N GLY A 357 20.52 32.37 -22.93
CA GLY A 357 21.82 31.72 -23.11
C GLY A 357 22.73 31.83 -21.88
N THR A 358 22.16 32.08 -20.69
CA THR A 358 22.89 32.18 -19.42
C THR A 358 22.41 31.12 -18.41
N PRO A 359 22.59 29.81 -18.70
CA PRO A 359 22.13 28.71 -17.84
C PRO A 359 22.72 28.76 -16.43
N GLU A 360 23.92 29.31 -16.26
CA GLU A 360 24.59 29.45 -14.97
C GLU A 360 23.87 30.39 -13.99
N LYS A 361 22.90 31.18 -14.47
CA LYS A 361 22.05 32.07 -13.65
C LYS A 361 20.76 31.40 -13.18
N GLN A 362 20.57 30.13 -13.49
CA GLN A 362 19.46 29.35 -12.93
C GLN A 362 19.59 29.25 -11.42
N ILE A 363 18.44 29.21 -10.74
CA ILE A 363 18.38 28.93 -9.32
C ILE A 363 18.13 27.44 -9.18
N LEU A 364 19.18 26.70 -8.84
CA LEU A 364 19.20 25.26 -8.69
C LEU A 364 19.38 24.90 -7.21
N ILE A 365 18.28 24.55 -6.55
CA ILE A 365 18.27 24.24 -5.11
C ILE A 365 18.38 22.72 -4.94
N GLU A 366 19.41 22.27 -4.24
CA GLU A 366 19.57 20.86 -3.91
C GLU A 366 18.56 20.39 -2.86
N PRO A 367 17.90 19.23 -3.03
CA PRO A 367 16.97 18.67 -2.05
C PRO A 367 17.70 18.01 -0.87
N VAL A 368 18.52 18.80 -0.14
CA VAL A 368 19.44 18.31 0.90
C VAL A 368 18.76 17.49 1.99
N PHE A 369 17.50 17.81 2.34
CA PHE A 369 16.74 17.03 3.32
C PHE A 369 16.38 15.63 2.80
N ALA A 370 16.01 15.51 1.53
CA ALA A 370 15.71 14.22 0.94
C ALA A 370 17.00 13.41 0.70
N GLN A 371 18.09 14.06 0.28
CA GLN A 371 19.41 13.42 0.15
C GLN A 371 19.93 12.91 1.51
N TRP A 372 19.70 13.68 2.58
CA TRP A 372 19.99 13.27 3.97
C TRP A 372 19.18 12.03 4.39
N ILE A 373 17.91 11.91 3.97
CA ILE A 373 17.11 10.71 4.20
C ILE A 373 17.70 9.51 3.43
N GLN A 374 18.08 9.69 2.16
CA GLN A 374 18.73 8.61 1.39
C GLN A 374 20.03 8.14 2.06
N ALA A 375 20.85 9.07 2.56
CA ALA A 375 22.06 8.74 3.30
C ALA A 375 21.77 8.08 4.65
N SER A 376 20.75 8.54 5.36
CA SER A 376 20.28 7.90 6.60
C SER A 376 19.87 6.44 6.38
N HIS A 377 19.40 6.11 5.17
CA HIS A 377 19.10 4.75 4.72
C HIS A 377 20.29 3.99 4.15
N GLY A 378 21.51 4.54 4.14
CA GLY A 378 22.71 3.83 3.72
C GLY A 378 23.22 4.13 2.31
N LYS A 379 22.63 5.11 1.63
CA LYS A 379 23.15 5.57 0.33
C LYS A 379 24.42 6.40 0.52
N ALA A 380 25.56 5.88 0.06
CA ALA A 380 26.87 6.50 0.27
C ALA A 380 27.14 7.72 -0.65
N LEU A 381 26.41 7.84 -1.76
CA LEU A 381 26.66 8.80 -2.84
C LEU A 381 26.83 10.26 -2.37
N TYR A 382 26.06 10.69 -1.36
CA TYR A 382 26.03 12.09 -0.91
C TYR A 382 27.05 12.40 0.19
N GLY A 383 27.72 11.40 0.77
CA GLY A 383 28.81 11.62 1.73
C GLY A 383 28.41 12.20 3.10
N PHE A 384 27.14 12.09 3.53
CA PHE A 384 26.72 12.58 4.85
C PHE A 384 27.32 11.80 6.03
N ASP A 385 27.67 10.51 5.85
CA ASP A 385 28.22 9.61 6.89
C ASP A 385 27.40 9.61 8.20
N ILE A 386 26.12 9.23 8.11
CA ILE A 386 25.15 9.20 9.21
C ILE A 386 24.35 7.90 9.22
N LEU A 387 23.92 7.46 10.41
CA LEU A 387 23.05 6.30 10.60
C LEU A 387 23.53 5.12 9.74
N LEU A 388 22.71 4.60 8.82
CA LEU A 388 23.06 3.41 8.03
C LEU A 388 24.14 3.65 6.97
N SER A 389 24.47 4.90 6.63
CA SER A 389 25.63 5.21 5.77
C SER A 389 26.95 5.24 6.56
N SER A 390 26.90 5.25 7.89
CA SER A 390 28.08 5.20 8.75
C SER A 390 28.26 3.82 9.38
N SER A 391 29.36 3.15 9.03
CA SER A 391 29.70 1.82 9.57
C SER A 391 29.98 1.82 11.08
N SER A 392 30.26 2.99 11.65
CA SER A 392 30.50 3.17 13.08
C SER A 392 29.23 3.39 13.91
N SER A 393 28.07 3.56 13.26
CA SER A 393 26.83 3.88 13.98
C SER A 393 26.21 2.67 14.67
N ALA A 394 25.48 2.94 15.77
CA ALA A 394 24.70 1.91 16.46
C ALA A 394 23.61 1.31 15.56
N ALA A 395 23.01 2.12 14.67
CA ALA A 395 21.99 1.67 13.73
C ALA A 395 22.56 0.66 12.72
N PHE A 396 23.75 0.93 12.19
CA PHE A 396 24.47 0.01 11.30
C PHE A 396 24.81 -1.29 12.04
N SER A 397 25.41 -1.17 13.23
CA SER A 397 25.85 -2.32 14.04
C SER A 397 24.70 -3.28 14.40
N ALA A 398 23.49 -2.75 14.60
CA ALA A 398 22.31 -3.55 14.92
C ALA A 398 21.77 -4.37 13.73
N GLY A 399 21.97 -3.91 12.50
CA GLY A 399 21.43 -4.56 11.29
C GLY A 399 22.44 -5.41 10.51
N GLN A 400 23.74 -5.21 10.75
CA GLN A 400 24.84 -5.71 9.89
C GLN A 400 24.87 -7.23 9.65
N SER A 401 24.27 -8.05 10.52
CA SER A 401 24.32 -9.52 10.42
C SER A 401 23.11 -10.17 9.75
N LEU A 402 22.07 -9.40 9.42
CA LEU A 402 20.81 -9.92 8.88
C LEU A 402 20.48 -9.24 7.53
N TRP A 403 19.61 -8.23 7.54
CA TRP A 403 19.05 -7.60 6.34
C TRP A 403 19.92 -6.49 5.75
N LEU A 404 20.80 -5.89 6.56
CA LEU A 404 21.50 -4.66 6.19
C LEU A 404 22.49 -4.85 5.03
N PRO A 405 23.28 -5.94 4.95
CA PRO A 405 24.19 -6.13 3.81
C PRO A 405 23.45 -6.17 2.46
N GLY A 406 22.35 -6.95 2.36
CA GLY A 406 21.53 -7.02 1.15
C GLY A 406 20.85 -5.69 0.83
N TRP A 407 20.39 -4.97 1.84
CA TRP A 407 19.85 -3.62 1.68
C TRP A 407 20.88 -2.61 1.15
N LEU A 408 22.09 -2.60 1.72
CA LEU A 408 23.16 -1.68 1.34
C LEU A 408 23.67 -1.94 -0.08
N ASP A 409 23.73 -3.22 -0.48
CA ASP A 409 24.01 -3.60 -1.86
C ASP A 409 22.94 -3.04 -2.82
N ALA A 410 21.66 -3.25 -2.49
CA ALA A 410 20.56 -2.78 -3.32
C ALA A 410 20.48 -1.24 -3.42
N ILE A 411 20.58 -0.50 -2.31
CA ILE A 411 20.42 0.97 -2.30
C ILE A 411 21.60 1.70 -2.95
N ASN A 412 22.78 1.08 -3.03
CA ASN A 412 23.96 1.64 -3.69
C ASN A 412 24.14 1.15 -5.12
N ASN A 413 23.29 0.24 -5.61
CA ASN A 413 23.27 -0.21 -6.99
C ASN A 413 22.49 0.77 -7.88
N SER A 414 23.17 1.39 -8.85
CA SER A 414 22.59 2.38 -9.77
C SER A 414 21.71 1.80 -10.89
N GLN A 415 21.56 0.47 -10.94
CA GLN A 415 20.79 -0.23 -11.97
C GLN A 415 19.33 -0.51 -11.57
N ASN A 416 18.92 -0.13 -10.36
CA ASN A 416 17.55 -0.30 -9.87
C ASN A 416 16.89 1.06 -9.52
N SER A 417 15.64 1.00 -9.04
CA SER A 417 14.85 2.19 -8.68
C SER A 417 14.76 2.45 -7.17
N LEU A 418 15.54 1.73 -6.34
CA LEU A 418 15.55 1.90 -4.90
C LEU A 418 16.29 3.19 -4.53
N PHE A 419 15.57 4.19 -4.05
CA PHE A 419 16.12 5.52 -3.72
C PHE A 419 16.95 6.11 -4.87
N LEU A 420 16.31 6.38 -6.01
CA LEU A 420 16.96 7.06 -7.15
C LEU A 420 17.70 8.32 -6.73
N THR A 421 18.80 8.63 -7.41
CA THR A 421 19.55 9.87 -7.17
C THR A 421 18.71 11.07 -7.56
N ILE A 422 18.56 11.99 -6.61
CA ILE A 422 17.77 13.21 -6.75
C ILE A 422 18.65 14.47 -6.73
N GLY A 423 18.21 15.50 -7.46
CA GLY A 423 18.86 16.80 -7.56
C GLY A 423 17.87 17.96 -7.70
N PRO A 424 18.29 19.10 -8.29
CA PRO A 424 17.47 20.32 -8.32
C PRO A 424 16.17 20.20 -9.12
N GLY A 425 16.16 19.39 -10.18
CA GLY A 425 14.92 19.10 -10.93
C GLY A 425 13.87 18.41 -10.05
N ASP A 426 14.31 17.43 -9.25
CA ASP A 426 13.46 16.73 -8.29
C ASP A 426 12.92 17.68 -7.21
N PHE A 427 13.76 18.62 -6.73
CA PHE A 427 13.31 19.65 -5.79
C PHE A 427 12.10 20.43 -6.32
N LEU A 428 12.18 20.93 -7.56
CA LEU A 428 11.12 21.75 -8.15
C LEU A 428 9.82 20.95 -8.37
N VAL A 429 9.92 19.73 -8.92
CA VAL A 429 8.73 18.90 -9.18
C VAL A 429 8.05 18.46 -7.88
N HIS A 430 8.81 18.18 -6.81
CA HIS A 430 8.22 17.84 -5.51
C HIS A 430 7.47 19.04 -4.89
N HIS A 431 7.94 20.28 -5.10
CA HIS A 431 7.19 21.47 -4.69
C HIS A 431 5.94 21.70 -5.55
N ALA A 432 5.98 21.35 -6.84
CA ALA A 432 4.79 21.35 -7.69
C ALA A 432 3.77 20.28 -7.26
N ILE A 433 4.22 19.08 -6.87
CA ILE A 433 3.37 18.03 -6.28
C ILE A 433 2.78 18.54 -4.96
N ALA A 434 3.58 19.14 -4.08
CA ALA A 434 3.12 19.71 -2.83
C ALA A 434 2.04 20.79 -3.07
N LEU A 435 2.24 21.68 -4.05
CA LEU A 435 1.24 22.66 -4.47
C LEU A 435 -0.08 21.98 -4.87
N GLY A 436 -0.02 20.96 -5.72
CA GLY A 436 -1.19 20.21 -6.17
C GLY A 436 -1.94 19.56 -5.00
N LEU A 437 -1.23 18.91 -4.08
CA LEU A 437 -1.81 18.28 -2.89
C LEU A 437 -2.46 19.29 -1.94
N HIS A 438 -1.79 20.41 -1.65
CA HIS A 438 -2.33 21.44 -0.75
C HIS A 438 -3.53 22.16 -1.36
N THR A 439 -3.49 22.47 -2.66
CA THR A 439 -4.61 23.13 -3.36
C THR A 439 -5.81 22.20 -3.44
N THR A 440 -5.59 20.92 -3.76
CA THR A 440 -6.68 19.91 -3.80
C THR A 440 -7.28 19.74 -2.40
N THR A 441 -6.45 19.63 -1.37
CA THR A 441 -6.89 19.55 0.03
C THR A 441 -7.67 20.79 0.45
N LEU A 442 -7.21 22.00 0.08
CA LEU A 442 -7.93 23.25 0.33
C LEU A 442 -9.35 23.21 -0.25
N ILE A 443 -9.49 22.82 -1.52
CA ILE A 443 -10.79 22.75 -2.19
C ILE A 443 -11.72 21.77 -1.48
N LEU A 444 -11.23 20.56 -1.20
CA LEU A 444 -12.00 19.50 -0.55
C LEU A 444 -12.37 19.83 0.89
N VAL A 445 -11.42 20.31 1.69
CA VAL A 445 -11.62 20.68 3.10
C VAL A 445 -12.56 21.88 3.20
N LYS A 446 -12.37 22.93 2.41
CA LYS A 446 -13.29 24.07 2.39
C LYS A 446 -14.71 23.60 2.03
N GLY A 447 -14.84 22.75 1.00
CA GLY A 447 -16.12 22.16 0.60
C GLY A 447 -16.82 21.45 1.76
N ALA A 448 -16.09 20.63 2.52
CA ALA A 448 -16.63 19.90 3.67
C ALA A 448 -16.98 20.82 4.87
N LEU A 449 -16.10 21.77 5.23
CA LEU A 449 -16.29 22.62 6.41
C LEU A 449 -17.36 23.72 6.20
N ASP A 450 -17.59 24.14 4.95
CA ASP A 450 -18.68 25.07 4.58
C ASP A 450 -19.94 24.36 4.06
N ALA A 451 -19.99 23.03 4.14
CA ALA A 451 -21.10 22.23 3.64
C ALA A 451 -22.42 22.54 4.36
N ARG A 452 -22.36 22.74 5.69
CA ARG A 452 -23.56 23.06 6.48
C ARG A 452 -24.03 24.51 6.36
N GLY A 453 -23.12 25.42 6.00
CA GLY A 453 -23.41 26.84 5.91
C GLY A 453 -22.16 27.70 5.76
N SER A 454 -22.31 28.82 5.06
CA SER A 454 -21.30 29.88 4.94
C SER A 454 -21.96 31.25 5.14
N LYS A 455 -21.17 32.33 5.22
CA LYS A 455 -21.74 33.70 5.33
C LYS A 455 -22.67 34.05 4.15
N LEU A 456 -22.39 33.50 2.97
CA LEU A 456 -23.20 33.74 1.77
C LEU A 456 -24.52 32.94 1.78
N MET A 457 -24.51 31.74 2.35
CA MET A 457 -25.68 30.86 2.44
C MET A 457 -25.64 30.12 3.79
N PRO A 458 -26.20 30.72 4.86
CA PRO A 458 -26.11 30.17 6.21
C PRO A 458 -26.88 28.87 6.43
N ASP A 459 -27.94 28.65 5.64
CA ASP A 459 -28.91 27.55 5.70
C ASP A 459 -28.61 26.42 4.69
N LYS A 460 -27.36 26.33 4.18
CA LYS A 460 -26.98 25.40 3.11
C LYS A 460 -27.31 23.93 3.40
N LYS A 461 -27.19 23.50 4.67
CA LYS A 461 -27.56 22.14 5.10
C LYS A 461 -29.00 21.75 4.73
N ASP A 462 -29.91 22.72 4.58
CA ASP A 462 -31.33 22.46 4.30
C ASP A 462 -31.57 22.10 2.82
N PHE A 463 -30.54 22.23 1.97
CA PHE A 463 -30.59 21.95 0.53
C PHE A 463 -29.88 20.66 0.12
N GLY A 464 -29.27 19.95 1.09
CA GLY A 464 -28.75 18.59 0.91
C GLY A 464 -27.24 18.45 0.77
#